data_AF-A0A271M3T5-F1
#
_entry.id   AF-A0A271M3T5-F1
#
_cell.length_a   1.000
_cell.length_b   1.000
_cell.length_c   1.000
_cell.angle_alpha   90.00
_cell.angle_beta   90.00
_cell.angle_gamma   90.00
#
_symmetry.space_group_name_H-M   'P 1'
#
loop_
_entity.id
_entity.type
_entity.pdbx_description
1 polymer ?
#
loop_
_entity_poly.entity_id
_entity_poly.type
_entity_poly.pdbx_seq_one_letter_code
_entity_poly.pdbx_strand_id
1 'polypeptide(L)' 'MNIGNRIIYDQDGEVIAELGEMQGDVLPRKEITELNFIDLEYGAIDYQTHRMLKIDPVTKQPILEEIPARLTEEQRFI' A
#
# COMPACT_ATOMS: atom_id res chain seq x y z
N MET A 1 -18.77 -11.74 -17.39
CA MET A 1 -17.41 -11.69 -17.97
C MET A 1 -16.50 -12.57 -17.14
N ASN A 2 -15.48 -13.17 -17.76
CA ASN A 2 -14.43 -13.90 -17.05
C ASN A 2 -13.12 -13.14 -17.26
N ILE A 3 -12.40 -12.86 -16.17
CA ILE A 3 -11.07 -12.24 -16.20
C ILE A 3 -10.09 -13.23 -15.56
N GLY A 4 -9.07 -13.64 -16.31
CA GLY A 4 -8.02 -14.54 -15.80
C GLY A 4 -7.17 -13.91 -14.69
N ASN A 5 -6.29 -14.69 -14.09
CA ASN A 5 -5.40 -14.19 -13.03
C ASN A 5 -4.46 -13.09 -13.56
N ARG A 6 -4.15 -12.11 -12.71
CA ARG A 6 -3.09 -11.12 -12.99
C ARG A 6 -2.01 -11.29 -11.94
N ILE A 7 -0.81 -11.61 -12.42
CA ILE A 7 0.39 -11.83 -11.62
C ILE A 7 1.32 -10.63 -11.84
N ILE A 8 1.80 -10.05 -10.75
CA ILE A 8 2.83 -9.00 -10.73
C ILE A 8 4.10 -9.65 -10.20
N TYR A 9 5.21 -9.48 -10.91
CA TYR A 9 6.51 -10.08 -10.60
C TYR A 9 7.62 -9.03 -10.73
N ASP A 10 8.77 -9.28 -10.10
CA ASP A 10 9.93 -8.40 -10.15
C ASP A 10 10.87 -8.70 -11.34
N GLN A 11 12.02 -8.02 -11.40
CA GLN A 11 12.99 -8.19 -12.48
C GLN A 11 13.64 -9.58 -12.54
N ASP A 12 13.63 -10.35 -11.45
CA ASP A 12 14.20 -11.68 -11.36
C ASP A 12 13.14 -12.78 -11.63
N GLY A 13 11.88 -12.38 -11.79
CA GLY A 13 10.75 -13.26 -12.00
C GLY A 13 10.11 -13.74 -10.71
N GLU A 14 10.46 -13.17 -9.56
CA GLU A 14 9.81 -13.49 -8.29
C GLU A 14 8.42 -12.86 -8.22
N VAL A 15 7.44 -13.63 -7.77
CA VAL A 15 6.05 -13.17 -7.70
C VAL A 15 5.87 -12.21 -6.52
N ILE A 16 5.46 -10.97 -6.82
CA ILE A 16 5.13 -9.94 -5.84
C ILE A 16 3.67 -10.05 -5.41
N ALA A 17 2.75 -10.25 -6.36
CA ALA A 17 1.32 -10.32 -6.07
C ALA A 17 0.52 -11.12 -7.11
N GLU A 18 -0.49 -11.85 -6.64
CA GLU A 18 -1.52 -12.47 -7.47
C GLU A 18 -2.89 -11.86 -7.15
N LEU A 19 -3.59 -11.37 -8.18
CA LEU A 19 -4.88 -10.69 -8.03
C LEU A 19 -6.10 -11.61 -8.21
N GLY A 20 -5.86 -12.91 -8.43
CA GLY A 20 -6.88 -13.93 -8.59
C GLY A 20 -7.67 -13.84 -9.89
N GLU A 21 -8.50 -14.85 -10.11
CA GLU A 21 -9.47 -14.90 -11.21
C GLU A 21 -10.79 -14.25 -10.80
N MET A 22 -11.49 -13.65 -11.76
CA MET A 22 -12.78 -12.99 -11.51
C MET A 22 -13.84 -13.50 -12.49
N GLN A 23 -15.04 -13.77 -11.99
CA GLN A 23 -16.17 -14.23 -12.79
C GLN A 23 -17.45 -13.46 -12.41
N GLY A 24 -18.32 -13.22 -13.41
CA GLY A 24 -19.65 -12.67 -13.20
C GLY A 24 -19.78 -11.22 -13.69
N ASP A 25 -20.51 -10.41 -12.92
CA ASP A 25 -20.64 -8.98 -13.15
C ASP A 25 -19.47 -8.24 -12.49
N VAL A 26 -18.38 -8.15 -13.24
CA VAL A 26 -17.09 -7.62 -12.75
C VAL A 26 -16.64 -6.50 -13.66
N LEU A 27 -16.01 -5.47 -13.07
CA LEU A 27 -15.45 -4.36 -13.84
C LEU A 27 -14.14 -4.80 -14.54
N PRO A 28 -13.88 -4.35 -15.78
CA PRO A 28 -12.60 -4.58 -16.42
C PRO A 28 -11.45 -4.02 -15.59
N ARG A 29 -10.32 -4.73 -15.55
CA ARG A 29 -9.11 -4.20 -14.93
C ARG A 29 -8.58 -3.03 -15.75
N LYS A 30 -8.13 -1.97 -15.05
CA LYS A 30 -7.36 -0.91 -15.68
C LYS A 30 -6.05 -1.48 -16.24
N GLU A 31 -5.62 -0.91 -17.36
CA GLU A 31 -4.29 -1.14 -17.90
C GLU A 31 -3.25 -0.58 -16.92
N ILE A 32 -2.18 -1.34 -16.73
CA ILE A 32 -1.01 -0.91 -15.96
C ILE A 32 0.08 -0.65 -17.01
N THR A 33 0.40 0.62 -17.23
CA THR A 33 1.44 1.03 -18.19
C THR A 33 2.83 1.01 -17.56
N GLU A 34 2.91 1.22 -16.25
CA GLU A 34 4.14 1.20 -15.48
C GLU A 34 3.85 0.78 -14.02
N LEU A 35 4.86 0.21 -13.37
CA LEU A 35 4.88 -0.05 -11.93
C LEU A 35 6.00 0.80 -11.33
N ASN A 36 5.67 1.62 -10.35
CA ASN A 36 6.62 2.45 -9.62
C ASN A 36 6.91 1.81 -8.26
N PHE A 37 8.15 1.91 -7.80
CA PHE A 37 8.58 1.49 -6.47
C PHE A 37 9.39 2.60 -5.79
N ILE A 38 9.52 2.51 -4.47
CA ILE A 38 10.43 3.31 -3.66
C ILE A 38 11.03 2.40 -2.59
N ASP A 39 12.28 2.65 -2.23
CA ASP A 39 12.93 2.02 -1.09
C ASP A 39 12.99 3.03 0.07
N LEU A 40 12.60 2.57 1.25
CA LEU A 40 12.66 3.35 2.48
C LEU A 40 13.68 2.72 3.41
N GLU A 41 14.46 3.54 4.09
CA GLU A 41 15.38 3.07 5.12
C GLU A 41 14.62 2.44 6.30
N TYR A 42 15.30 1.53 7.01
CA TYR A 42 14.74 0.95 8.22
C TYR A 42 14.43 2.04 9.26
N GLY A 43 13.19 2.09 9.74
CA GLY A 43 12.73 3.10 10.69
C GLY A 43 12.34 4.45 10.06
N ALA A 44 12.28 4.56 8.72
CA ALA A 44 11.86 5.79 8.05
C ALA A 44 10.41 6.23 8.36
N ILE A 45 9.55 5.30 8.81
CA ILE A 45 8.19 5.59 9.26
C ILE A 45 8.00 4.99 10.65
N ASP A 46 7.61 5.83 11.61
CA ASP A 46 7.13 5.36 12.90
C ASP A 46 5.66 4.93 12.79
N TYR A 47 5.46 3.64 12.53
CA TYR A 47 4.13 3.06 12.39
C TYR A 47 3.32 2.99 13.70
N GLN A 48 3.90 3.37 14.86
CA GLN A 48 3.15 3.50 16.11
C GLN A 48 2.35 4.80 16.14
N THR A 49 2.89 5.86 15.51
CA THR A 49 2.31 7.20 15.54
C THR A 49 1.74 7.62 14.19
N HIS A 50 2.10 6.94 13.09
CA HIS A 50 1.69 7.29 11.74
C HIS A 50 1.17 6.09 10.95
N ARG A 51 0.21 6.35 10.07
CA ARG A 51 -0.29 5.40 9.07
C ARG A 51 0.05 5.90 7.67
N MET A 52 0.61 5.04 6.83
CA MET A 52 0.82 5.35 5.41
C MET A 52 -0.51 5.29 4.65
N LEU A 53 -0.85 6.38 3.95
CA LEU A 53 -2.05 6.47 3.13
C LEU A 53 -1.76 6.10 1.66
N LYS A 54 -0.67 6.65 1.11
CA LYS A 54 -0.25 6.49 -0.29
C LYS A 54 1.17 7.03 -0.47
N ILE A 55 1.73 6.83 -1.66
CA ILE A 55 2.96 7.49 -2.10
C ILE A 55 2.60 8.65 -3.03
N ASP A 56 3.25 9.79 -2.85
CA ASP A 56 3.23 10.85 -3.85
C ASP A 56 4.08 10.42 -5.06
N PRO A 57 3.47 10.26 -6.25
CA PRO A 57 4.20 9.79 -7.43
C PRO A 57 5.26 10.79 -7.93
N VAL A 58 5.15 12.08 -7.57
CA VAL A 58 6.06 13.15 -7.97
C VAL A 58 7.26 13.21 -7.04
N THR A 59 7.01 13.31 -5.73
CA THR A 59 8.09 13.45 -4.74
C THR A 59 8.69 12.12 -4.30
N LYS A 60 8.01 11.00 -4.62
CA LYS A 60 8.36 9.65 -4.17
C LYS A 60 8.39 9.53 -2.64
N GLN A 61 7.63 10.40 -1.95
CA GLN A 61 7.53 10.41 -0.49
C GLN A 61 6.22 9.77 -0.02
N PRO A 62 6.23 9.06 1.12
CA PRO A 62 5.02 8.60 1.78
C PRO A 62 4.15 9.78 2.24
N ILE A 63 2.85 9.72 1.95
CA ILE A 63 1.85 10.59 2.55
C ILE A 63 1.32 9.87 3.79
N LEU A 64 1.58 10.44 4.96
CA LEU A 64 1.27 9.87 6.25
C LEU A 64 0.10 10.61 6.92
N GLU A 65 -0.66 9.88 7.74
CA GLU A 65 -1.66 10.41 8.65
C GLU A 65 -1.25 10.08 10.08
N GLU A 66 -1.32 11.06 10.99
CA GLU A 66 -1.09 10.82 12.41
C GLU A 66 -2.21 9.95 12.98
N ILE A 67 -1.82 8.89 13.68
CA ILE A 67 -2.71 8.07 14.46
C ILE A 67 -2.94 8.81 15.79
N PRO A 68 -4.16 9.27 16.09
CA PRO A 68 -4.41 9.99 17.34
C PRO A 68 -4.07 9.08 18.51
N ALA A 69 -3.15 9.55 19.36
CA ALA A 69 -2.81 8.85 20.59
C ALA A 69 -4.07 8.74 21.46
N ARG A 70 -4.56 7.52 21.69
CA ARG A 70 -5.52 7.29 22.78
C ARG A 70 -4.76 7.45 24.09
N LEU A 71 -4.87 8.63 24.70
CA LEU A 71 -4.48 8.81 26.09
C LEU A 71 -5.26 7.79 26.92
N THR A 72 -4.56 6.94 27.66
CA THR A 72 -5.25 6.12 28.68
C THR A 72 -5.78 7.05 29.77
N GLU A 73 -6.78 6.59 30.54
CA GLU A 73 -7.33 7.41 31.63
C GLU A 73 -6.25 7.83 32.63
N GLU A 74 -5.22 7.01 32.88
CA GLU A 74 -4.12 7.36 33.78
C GLU A 74 -3.23 8.50 33.25
N GLN A 75 -3.07 8.63 31.93
CA GLN A 75 -2.24 9.68 31.33
C GLN A 75 -2.93 11.06 31.29
N ARG A 76 -4.24 11.14 31.61
CA ARG A 76 -5.00 12.40 31.65
C ARG A 76 -4.86 13.19 32.96
N PHE A 77 -4.29 12.57 34.01
CA PHE A 77 -4.27 13.14 35.37
C PHE A 77 -2.86 13.46 35.89
N ILE A 78 -1.85 13.49 35.02
CA ILE A 78 -0.47 13.96 35.30
C ILE A 78 -0.29 15.33 34.66
#